data_AF-A0A419J7V1-F1
#
_entry.id   AF-A0A419J7V1-F1
#
_cell.length_a   1.000
_cell.length_b   1.000
_cell.length_c   1.000
_cell.angle_alpha   90.00
_cell.angle_beta   90.00
_cell.angle_gamma   90.00
#
_symmetry.space_group_name_H-M   'P 1'
#
loop_
_entity.id
_entity.type
_entity.pdbx_description
1 polymer ?
#
loop_
_entity_poly.entity_id
_entity_poly.type
_entity_poly.pdbx_seq_one_letter_code
_entity_poly.pdbx_strand_id
1 'polypeptide(L)' 'MHTSPILNRAHVRTDIIFCPVDINSHNACRYVKKACKLRNKPCHFLRSSSISMLIRELENRVEQPDTASAQD' A
#
# COMPACT_ATOMS: atom_id res chain seq x y z
N MET A 1 -12.12 -20.35 -8.40
CA MET A 1 -12.52 -19.03 -8.92
C MET A 1 -11.54 -17.98 -8.42
N HIS A 2 -10.71 -17.49 -9.34
CA HIS A 2 -9.86 -16.28 -9.31
C HIS A 2 -9.25 -15.83 -7.97
N THR A 3 -8.18 -16.51 -7.54
CA THR A 3 -7.14 -15.84 -6.74
C THR A 3 -6.32 -14.95 -7.67
N SER A 4 -6.51 -13.63 -7.60
CA SER A 4 -5.68 -12.66 -8.34
C SER A 4 -4.19 -12.91 -8.02
N PRO A 5 -3.36 -13.41 -8.96
CA PRO A 5 -2.04 -13.99 -8.65
C PRO A 5 -0.92 -12.95 -8.46
N ILE A 6 -1.21 -11.66 -8.62
CA ILE A 6 -0.18 -10.66 -8.91
C ILE A 6 0.71 -10.33 -7.70
N LEU A 7 0.22 -10.52 -6.47
CA LEU A 7 0.96 -10.16 -5.25
C LEU A 7 1.69 -11.32 -4.57
N ASN A 8 1.39 -12.57 -4.94
CA ASN A 8 1.86 -13.73 -4.17
C ASN A 8 3.14 -14.39 -4.72
N ARG A 9 3.54 -14.12 -5.97
CA ARG A 9 4.57 -14.94 -6.65
C ARG A 9 5.90 -14.25 -6.94
N ALA A 10 6.06 -12.97 -6.65
CA ALA A 10 7.34 -12.31 -6.83
C ALA A 10 7.81 -11.71 -5.51
N HIS A 11 9.06 -11.98 -5.13
CA HIS A 11 9.87 -11.06 -4.36
C HIS A 11 10.05 -9.78 -5.21
N VAL A 12 8.96 -9.06 -5.49
CA VAL A 12 9.04 -7.71 -6.01
C VAL A 12 9.70 -6.93 -4.88
N ARG A 13 10.91 -6.45 -5.11
CA ARG A 13 11.49 -5.41 -4.24
C ARG A 13 10.55 -4.21 -4.38
N THR A 14 9.77 -3.99 -3.33
CA THR A 14 8.80 -2.91 -3.29
C THR A 14 8.93 -2.34 -1.90
N ASP A 15 9.39 -1.11 -1.85
CA ASP A 15 9.60 -0.38 -0.60
C ASP A 15 8.28 0.15 -0.06
N ILE A 16 7.29 0.40 -0.94
CA ILE A 16 6.01 0.97 -0.56
C ILE A 16 4.87 0.56 -1.49
N ILE A 17 3.66 0.40 -0.94
CA ILE A 17 2.43 0.14 -1.69
C ILE A 17 1.46 1.32 -1.52
N PHE A 18 0.88 1.80 -2.62
CA PHE A 18 -0.23 2.74 -2.63
C PHE A 18 -1.50 2.06 -3.17
N CYS A 19 -2.60 2.15 -2.42
CA CYS A 19 -3.87 1.51 -2.71
C CYS A 19 -5.00 2.54 -2.71
N PRO A 20 -5.37 3.14 -3.85
CA PRO A 20 -6.50 4.06 -3.91
C PRO A 20 -7.82 3.35 -3.66
N VAL A 21 -8.61 3.82 -2.70
CA VAL A 21 -9.85 3.16 -2.27
C VAL A 21 -11.07 3.57 -3.08
N ASP A 22 -11.02 4.67 -3.83
CA ASP A 22 -12.16 5.15 -4.63
C ASP A 22 -12.37 4.34 -5.91
N ILE A 23 -11.30 3.75 -6.45
CA ILE A 23 -11.34 2.92 -7.67
C ILE A 23 -11.23 1.42 -7.40
N ASN A 24 -10.85 1.01 -6.18
CA ASN A 24 -10.68 -0.39 -5.84
C ASN A 24 -11.85 -0.93 -5.03
N SER A 25 -12.28 -2.14 -5.37
CA SER A 25 -13.31 -2.82 -4.56
C SER A 25 -12.83 -3.07 -3.14
N HIS A 26 -13.78 -3.16 -2.21
CA HIS A 26 -13.51 -3.50 -0.82
C HIS A 26 -12.70 -4.80 -0.67
N ASN A 27 -12.95 -5.81 -1.51
CA ASN A 27 -12.21 -7.07 -1.49
C ASN A 27 -10.76 -6.91 -1.96
N ALA A 28 -10.50 -6.07 -2.97
CA ALA A 28 -9.14 -5.75 -3.40
C ALA A 28 -8.36 -5.07 -2.26
N CYS A 29 -8.94 -4.05 -1.63
CA CYS A 29 -8.32 -3.36 -0.48
C CYS A 29 -8.04 -4.31 0.69
N ARG A 30 -8.98 -5.20 1.02
CA ARG A 30 -8.79 -6.23 2.05
C ARG A 30 -7.65 -7.19 1.72
N TYR A 31 -7.55 -7.62 0.46
CA TYR A 31 -6.47 -8.49 0.02
C TYR A 31 -5.11 -7.80 0.13
N VAL A 32 -5.01 -6.56 -0.35
CA VAL A 32 -3.78 -5.74 -0.23
C VAL A 32 -3.39 -5.57 1.23
N LYS A 33 -4.32 -5.21 2.12
CA LYS A 33 -4.07 -5.07 3.57
C LYS A 33 -3.50 -6.36 4.17
N LYS A 34 -4.11 -7.51 3.85
CA LYS A 34 -3.65 -8.83 4.33
C LYS A 34 -2.25 -9.16 3.82
N ALA A 35 -1.99 -8.93 2.54
CA ALA A 35 -0.70 -9.22 1.93
C ALA A 35 0.42 -8.31 2.45
N CYS A 36 0.15 -7.01 2.64
CA CYS A 36 1.13 -6.08 3.19
C CYS A 36 1.47 -6.41 4.65
N LYS A 37 0.46 -6.80 5.45
CA LYS A 37 0.67 -7.28 6.83
C LYS A 37 1.54 -8.54 6.85
N LEU A 38 1.27 -9.51 5.97
CA LEU A 38 2.05 -10.75 5.88
C LEU A 38 3.51 -10.51 5.47
N ARG A 39 3.76 -9.49 4.64
CA ARG A 39 5.10 -9.17 4.11
C ARG A 39 5.81 -8.05 4.87
N ASN A 40 5.22 -7.52 5.94
CA ASN A 40 5.70 -6.38 6.70
C ASN A 40 6.09 -5.18 5.80
N LYS A 41 5.27 -4.91 4.77
CA LYS A 41 5.50 -3.81 3.83
C LYS A 41 4.58 -2.61 4.15
N PRO A 42 5.08 -1.37 4.08
CA PRO A 42 4.24 -0.19 4.32
C PRO A 42 3.23 -0.03 3.18
N CYS A 43 1.97 0.15 3.55
CA CYS A 43 0.84 0.21 2.63
C CYS A 43 -0.06 1.40 2.95
N HIS A 44 -0.38 2.19 1.94
CA HIS A 44 -1.10 3.46 2.09
C HIS A 44 -2.37 3.45 1.29
N PHE A 45 -3.47 3.59 2.01
CA PHE A 45 -4.79 3.61 1.41
C PHE A 45 -5.13 5.05 1.03
N LEU A 46 -5.02 5.36 -0.25
CA LEU A 46 -5.28 6.71 -0.76
C LEU A 46 -6.79 6.93 -0.87
N ARG A 47 -7.28 8.08 -0.42
CA ARG A 47 -8.70 8.43 -0.53
C ARG A 47 -9.15 8.68 -1.97
N SER A 48 -8.22 8.97 -2.88
CA SER A 48 -8.47 9.17 -4.31
C SER A 48 -7.30 8.64 -5.13
N SER A 49 -7.59 8.20 -6.35
CA SER A 49 -6.65 7.82 -7.41
C SER A 49 -5.97 8.99 -8.13
N SER A 50 -6.25 10.23 -7.73
CA SER A 50 -5.72 11.45 -8.37
C SER A 50 -4.20 11.56 -8.24
N ILE A 51 -3.54 12.07 -9.30
CA ILE A 51 -2.08 12.31 -9.33
C ILE A 51 -1.65 13.27 -8.19
N SER A 52 -2.42 14.33 -7.94
CA SER A 52 -2.11 15.29 -6.86
C SER A 52 -2.10 14.63 -5.48
N MET A 53 -2.99 13.67 -5.22
CA MET A 53 -3.00 12.91 -3.97
C MET A 53 -1.76 12.02 -3.87
N LEU A 54 -1.38 11.36 -4.97
CA LEU A 54 -0.17 10.55 -5.02
C LEU A 54 1.09 11.38 -4.77
N ILE A 55 1.25 12.53 -5.44
CA ILE A 55 2.40 13.42 -5.27
C ILE A 55 2.51 13.87 -3.80
N ARG A 56 1.41 14.35 -3.21
CA ARG A 56 1.40 14.79 -1.81
C ARG A 56 1.81 13.68 -0.84
N GLU A 57 1.34 12.46 -1.08
CA GLU A 57 1.68 11.29 -0.25
C GLU A 57 3.11 10.77 -0.47
N LEU A 58 3.73 11.08 -1.62
CA LEU A 58 5.14 10.84 -1.86
C LEU A 58 6.00 11.90 -1.14
N GLU A 59 5.65 13.18 -1.25
CA GLU A 59 6.35 14.29 -0.57
C GLU A 59 6.38 14.09 0.95
N ASN A 60 5.23 13.75 1.55
CA ASN A 60 5.12 13.45 2.99
C ASN A 60 6.09 12.35 3.48
N ARG A 61 6.67 11.55 2.57
CA ARG A 61 7.58 10.44 2.90
C ARG A 61 9.04 10.75 2.65
N VAL A 62 9.33 11.64 1.71
CA VAL A 62 10.72 12.08 1.47
C VAL A 62 11.25 12.83 2.70
N GLU A 63 10.37 13.39 3.53
CA GLU A 63 10.72 14.11 4.77
C GLU A 63 10.84 13.25 6.03
N GLN A 64 10.62 11.93 5.99
CA GLN A 64 10.75 11.09 7.19
C GLN A 64 11.99 10.18 7.15
N PRO A 65 13.09 10.54 7.85
CA PRO A 65 14.13 9.60 8.21
C PRO A 65 13.58 8.60 9.24
N ASP A 66 14.00 7.35 9.09
CA ASP A 66 13.67 6.17 9.90
C ASP A 66 13.36 6.46 11.37
N THR A 67 12.08 6.42 11.75
CA THR A 67 11.67 6.13 13.13
C THR A 67 10.55 5.10 13.13
N ALA A 68 10.98 3.84 13.26
CA ALA A 68 10.12 2.78 13.75
C ALA A 68 9.59 3.18 15.14
N SER A 69 8.30 3.52 15.21
CA SER A 69 7.59 3.73 16.46
C SER A 69 6.44 2.74 16.54
N ALA A 70 6.47 1.97 17.63
CA ALA A 70 5.51 0.96 18.05
C ALA A 70 4.05 1.44 18.02
N GLN A 71 3.12 0.50 17.83
CA GLN A 71 1.76 0.66 18.35
C GLN A 71 1.37 -0.62 19.10
N ASP A 72 1.17 -0.40 20.40
CA ASP A 72 0.52 -1.21 21.42
C ASP A 72 -0.96 -1.49 21.07
#